data_AF-A0A7S6VY65-F1
#
_entry.id   AF-A0A7S6VY65-F1
#
_cell.length_a   1.000
_cell.length_b   1.000
_cell.length_c   1.000
_cell.angle_alpha   90.00
_cell.angle_beta   90.00
_cell.angle_gamma   90.00
#
_symmetry.space_group_name_H-M   'P 1'
#
loop_
_entity.id
_entity.type
_entity.pdbx_description
1 polymer ?
#
loop_
_entity_poly.entity_id
_entity_poly.type
_entity_poly.pdbx_seq_one_letter_code
_entity_poly.pdbx_strand_id
1 'polypeptide(L)'
;MYKFKISLMICVLSSGLSGCFLASFGPLPMDVNRKTNYMEYPGGGLIMDCKGSPLSKDGPWTEAFWDKNNLPHGTTKFVCKDGKAYLPGQLPK
;
A
#
# COMPACT_ATOMS: atom_id res chain seq x y z
N MET A 1 -41.64 1.87 40.54
CA MET A 1 -40.49 2.27 41.37
C MET A 1 -39.47 1.15 41.34
N TYR A 2 -38.22 1.50 41.01
CA TYR A 2 -37.09 0.62 40.70
C TYR A 2 -36.72 -0.38 41.81
N LYS A 3 -36.14 -1.53 41.40
CA LYS A 3 -34.76 -2.00 41.76
C LYS A 3 -34.65 -3.51 41.45
N PHE A 4 -34.22 -3.91 40.25
CA PHE A 4 -32.83 -4.22 39.90
C PHE A 4 -32.07 -5.02 40.98
N LYS A 5 -31.99 -6.35 40.81
CA LYS A 5 -30.96 -7.19 41.44
C LYS A 5 -30.01 -7.68 40.36
N ILE A 6 -28.89 -6.98 40.24
CA ILE A 6 -27.71 -7.41 39.47
C ILE A 6 -27.04 -8.50 40.29
N SER A 7 -27.14 -9.75 39.82
CA SER A 7 -26.26 -10.81 40.30
C SER A 7 -25.37 -11.23 39.13
N LEU A 8 -24.15 -10.76 39.23
CA LEU A 8 -23.00 -11.03 38.39
C LEU A 8 -22.71 -12.54 38.39
N MET A 9 -22.99 -13.23 37.29
CA MET A 9 -22.39 -14.54 37.04
C MET A 9 -21.64 -14.50 35.71
N ILE A 10 -20.35 -14.21 35.86
CA ILE A 10 -19.33 -14.35 34.83
C ILE A 10 -19.20 -15.85 34.54
N CYS A 11 -19.57 -16.27 33.34
CA CYS A 11 -19.05 -17.48 32.71
C CYS A 11 -18.59 -17.10 31.31
N VAL A 12 -17.29 -16.89 31.25
CA VAL A 12 -16.45 -16.99 30.06
C VAL A 12 -16.82 -18.26 29.31
N LEU A 13 -17.36 -18.13 28.10
CA LEU A 13 -17.30 -19.17 27.07
C LEU A 13 -17.09 -18.50 25.72
N SER A 14 -15.81 -18.47 25.40
CA SER A 14 -15.13 -18.07 24.18
C SER A 14 -15.56 -18.94 23.00
N SER A 15 -15.91 -18.30 21.89
CA SER A 15 -15.84 -18.73 20.48
C SER A 15 -17.04 -18.10 19.76
N GLY A 16 -16.90 -17.12 18.87
CA GLY A 16 -15.89 -16.99 17.85
C GLY A 16 -16.65 -16.87 16.53
N LEU A 17 -17.02 -15.65 16.17
CA LEU A 17 -17.18 -15.25 14.77
C LEU A 17 -16.86 -13.76 14.70
N SER A 18 -15.55 -13.51 14.82
CA SER A 18 -14.93 -12.37 14.18
C SER A 18 -15.36 -12.43 12.71
N GLY A 19 -16.35 -11.64 12.33
CA GLY A 19 -16.65 -11.37 10.93
C GLY A 19 -15.46 -10.63 10.38
N CYS A 20 -14.47 -11.38 9.88
CA CYS A 20 -13.33 -10.85 9.16
C CYS A 20 -13.86 -9.98 8.03
N PHE A 21 -13.64 -8.68 8.14
CA PHE A 21 -13.69 -7.72 7.04
C PHE A 21 -12.60 -8.06 6.02
N LEU A 22 -12.72 -9.17 5.28
CA LEU A 22 -11.79 -9.52 4.20
C LEU A 22 -12.49 -10.40 3.16
N ALA A 23 -13.07 -9.75 2.16
CA ALA A 23 -13.21 -10.18 0.75
C ALA A 23 -14.37 -9.36 0.15
N SER A 24 -14.26 -8.66 -0.97
CA SER A 24 -13.20 -8.59 -1.95
C SER A 24 -13.52 -7.34 -2.76
N PHE A 25 -12.61 -6.36 -2.83
CA PHE A 25 -12.40 -5.79 -4.15
C PHE A 25 -12.03 -7.02 -4.98
N GLY A 26 -12.92 -7.43 -5.90
CA GLY A 26 -12.62 -8.53 -6.80
C GLY A 26 -11.26 -8.25 -7.45
N PRO A 27 -10.55 -9.27 -7.97
CA PRO A 27 -9.44 -8.99 -8.86
C PRO A 27 -10.00 -8.08 -9.95
N LEU A 28 -9.70 -6.78 -9.86
CA LEU A 28 -9.95 -5.89 -10.97
C LEU A 28 -9.25 -6.55 -12.14
N PRO A 29 -9.91 -6.74 -13.28
CA PRO A 29 -9.26 -7.33 -14.43
C PRO A 29 -7.98 -6.52 -14.66
N MET A 30 -6.83 -7.15 -14.42
CA MET A 30 -5.53 -6.62 -14.83
C MET A 30 -5.59 -6.68 -16.34
N ASP A 31 -6.10 -5.61 -16.95
CA ASP A 31 -6.11 -5.43 -18.39
C ASP A 31 -4.64 -5.25 -18.80
N VAL A 32 -3.99 -6.38 -19.08
CA VAL A 32 -2.58 -6.48 -19.49
C VAL A 32 -2.34 -5.76 -20.84
N ASN A 33 -3.39 -5.21 -21.46
CA ASN A 33 -3.34 -4.52 -22.74
C ASN A 33 -3.77 -3.04 -22.65
N ARG A 34 -3.84 -2.46 -21.45
CA ARG A 34 -4.01 -1.01 -21.31
C ARG A 34 -2.65 -0.33 -21.39
N LYS A 35 -2.35 0.33 -22.52
CA LYS A 35 -1.19 1.25 -22.61
C LYS A 35 -1.43 2.42 -21.65
N THR A 36 -0.89 2.34 -20.43
CA THR A 36 -0.89 3.47 -19.49
C THR A 36 0.34 4.34 -19.74
N ASN A 37 0.20 5.65 -19.49
CA ASN A 37 1.34 6.58 -19.47
C ASN A 37 2.14 6.48 -18.16
N TYR A 38 1.89 5.44 -17.35
CA TYR A 38 2.50 5.23 -16.05
C TYR A 38 3.47 4.05 -16.06
N MET A 39 4.43 4.09 -15.13
CA MET A 39 5.39 3.02 -14.91
C MET A 39 4.72 1.83 -14.24
N GLU A 40 5.11 0.63 -14.64
CA GLU A 40 4.48 -0.63 -14.21
C GLU A 40 5.55 -1.67 -13.84
N TYR A 41 5.24 -2.51 -12.87
CA TYR A 41 6.09 -3.67 -12.57
C TYR A 41 5.91 -4.76 -13.64
N PRO A 42 6.91 -5.64 -13.86
CA PRO A 42 6.81 -6.75 -14.81
C PRO A 42 5.64 -7.72 -14.57
N GLY A 43 5.13 -7.80 -13.32
CA GLY A 43 3.96 -8.60 -12.95
C GLY A 43 2.63 -7.84 -12.97
N GLY A 44 2.62 -6.61 -13.52
CA GLY A 44 1.50 -5.68 -13.44
C GLY A 44 1.51 -4.83 -12.16
N GLY A 45 0.65 -3.82 -12.14
CA GLY A 45 0.56 -2.85 -11.05
C GLY A 45 1.46 -1.63 -11.29
N LEU A 46 0.96 -0.46 -10.86
CA LEU A 46 1.64 0.82 -11.03
C LEU A 46 2.79 0.98 -10.04
N ILE A 47 3.87 1.61 -10.50
CA ILE A 47 4.96 2.04 -9.63
C ILE A 47 4.57 3.38 -9.03
N MET A 48 4.42 3.39 -7.71
CA MET A 48 3.96 4.54 -6.94
C MET A 48 5.14 5.20 -6.22
N ASP A 49 5.11 6.51 -6.07
CA ASP A 49 6.04 7.24 -5.22
C ASP A 49 5.77 6.97 -3.72
N CYS A 50 6.57 7.59 -2.85
CA CYS A 50 6.42 7.44 -1.40
C CYS A 50 5.19 8.13 -0.81
N LYS A 51 4.36 8.79 -1.62
CA LYS A 51 3.08 9.39 -1.25
C LYS A 51 1.89 8.65 -1.84
N GLY A 52 2.12 7.56 -2.58
CA GLY A 52 1.06 6.78 -3.24
C GLY A 52 0.55 7.40 -4.54
N SER A 53 1.34 8.21 -5.22
CA SER A 53 1.04 8.75 -6.56
C SER A 53 1.79 7.98 -7.65
N PRO A 54 1.15 7.60 -8.77
CA PRO A 54 1.79 6.81 -9.81
C PRO A 54 2.84 7.62 -10.58
N LEU A 55 4.01 7.03 -10.80
CA LEU A 55 5.07 7.60 -11.62
C LEU A 55 4.69 7.46 -13.11
N SER A 56 4.79 8.55 -13.87
CA SER A 56 4.61 8.56 -15.32
C SER A 56 5.86 8.03 -16.03
N LYS A 57 5.70 7.42 -17.22
CA LYS A 57 6.83 6.92 -18.02
C LYS A 57 7.76 8.05 -18.46
N ASP A 58 7.19 9.13 -19.00
CA ASP A 58 7.91 10.27 -19.58
C ASP A 58 7.44 11.59 -18.95
N GLY A 59 7.27 11.60 -17.62
CA GLY A 59 6.76 12.76 -16.89
C GLY A 59 7.86 13.54 -16.17
N PRO A 60 7.86 14.89 -16.22
CA PRO A 60 8.85 15.70 -15.52
C PRO A 60 8.82 15.50 -14.00
N TRP A 61 7.66 15.12 -13.46
CA TRP A 61 7.51 14.79 -12.04
C TRP A 61 8.27 13.50 -11.65
N THR A 62 8.34 12.52 -12.55
CA THR A 62 9.05 11.26 -12.30
C THR A 62 10.56 11.46 -12.38
N GLU A 63 11.04 12.29 -13.29
CA GLU A 63 12.44 12.72 -13.33
C GLU A 63 12.83 13.43 -12.03
N ALA A 64 12.03 14.42 -11.60
CA ALA A 64 12.24 15.14 -10.36
C ALA A 64 12.18 14.22 -9.12
N PHE A 65 11.36 13.16 -9.16
CA PHE A 65 11.34 12.15 -8.11
C PHE A 65 12.68 11.42 -8.01
N TRP A 66 13.26 10.97 -9.12
CA TRP A 66 14.57 10.31 -9.07
C TRP A 66 15.67 11.27 -8.59
N ASP A 67 15.69 12.49 -9.11
CA ASP A 67 16.68 13.50 -8.73
C ASP A 67 16.62 13.84 -7.24
N LYS A 68 15.42 14.10 -6.71
CA LYS A 68 15.24 14.43 -5.28
C LYS A 68 15.67 13.30 -4.35
N ASN A 69 15.57 12.06 -4.81
CA ASN A 69 15.92 10.88 -4.03
C ASN A 69 17.33 10.35 -4.33
N ASN A 70 18.09 11.01 -5.21
CA ASN A 70 19.40 10.55 -5.72
C ASN A 70 19.33 9.12 -6.29
N LEU A 71 18.24 8.81 -7.00
CA LEU A 71 18.07 7.53 -7.68
C LEU A 71 18.49 7.64 -9.14
N PRO A 72 19.04 6.58 -9.75
CA PRO A 72 19.21 6.52 -11.20
C PRO A 72 17.86 6.69 -11.92
N HIS A 73 17.87 7.38 -13.06
CA HIS A 73 16.65 7.54 -13.87
C HIS A 73 16.19 6.18 -14.39
N GLY A 74 14.88 5.96 -14.43
CA GLY A 74 14.28 4.67 -14.75
C GLY A 74 14.28 3.67 -13.57
N THR A 75 14.68 4.06 -12.36
CA THR A 75 14.63 3.17 -11.20
C THR A 75 13.18 2.81 -10.86
N THR A 76 12.87 1.52 -10.96
CA THR A 76 11.57 0.93 -10.63
C THR A 76 11.57 0.19 -9.30
N LYS A 77 12.76 -0.10 -8.75
CA LYS A 77 12.95 -0.83 -7.49
C LYS A 77 13.55 0.10 -6.44
N PHE A 78 12.71 0.57 -5.53
CA PHE A 78 13.11 1.40 -4.41
C PHE A 78 12.23 1.10 -3.20
N VAL A 79 12.70 1.53 -2.03
CA VAL A 79 11.97 1.41 -0.76
C VAL A 79 11.73 2.80 -0.22
N CYS A 80 10.50 3.06 0.23
CA CYS A 80 10.13 4.32 0.87
C CYS A 80 10.35 4.22 2.38
N LYS A 81 11.15 5.14 2.94
CA LYS A 81 11.36 5.32 4.38
C LYS A 81 11.37 6.82 4.69
N ASP A 82 10.60 7.24 5.68
CA ASP A 82 10.50 8.66 6.09
C ASP A 82 10.13 9.63 4.94
N GLY A 83 9.31 9.16 4.00
CA GLY A 83 8.90 9.94 2.83
C GLY A 83 9.97 10.13 1.75
N LYS A 84 11.12 9.46 1.88
CA LYS A 84 12.21 9.43 0.89
C LYS A 84 12.37 8.01 0.30
N ALA A 85 12.72 7.94 -0.97
CA ALA A 85 13.00 6.69 -1.66
C ALA A 85 14.49 6.36 -1.59
N TYR A 86 14.80 5.08 -1.38
CA TYR A 86 16.16 4.54 -1.30
C TYR A 86 16.29 3.31 -2.17
N LEU A 87 17.47 3.07 -2.72
CA LEU A 87 17.74 1.76 -3.31
C LEU A 87 17.72 0.68 -2.21
N PRO A 88 17.28 -0.55 -2.53
CA PRO A 88 17.41 -1.67 -1.61
C PRO A 88 18.85 -1.80 -1.10
N GLY A 89 19.02 -1.86 0.23
CA GLY A 89 20.34 -1.91 0.87
C GLY A 89 20.97 -0.55 1.23
N GLN A 90 20.41 0.56 0.74
CA GLN A 90 20.81 1.92 1.15
C GLN A 90 19.89 2.52 2.21
N LEU A 91 19.02 1.71 2.84
CA LEU A 91 18.19 2.22 3.92
C LEU A 91 19.07 2.69 5.08
N PRO A 92 18.79 3.87 5.66
CA PRO A 92 19.45 4.30 6.88
C PRO A 92 19.17 3.28 7.99
N LYS A 93 20.21 2.90 8.73
CA LYS A 93 20.13 1.98 9.88
C LYS A 93 19.30 2.59 11.00
#